data_AF-A0AAV8YJ30-F1
#
_entry.id   AF-A0AAV8YJ30-F1
#
_cell.length_a   1.000
_cell.length_b   1.000
_cell.length_c   1.000
_cell.angle_alpha   90.00
_cell.angle_beta   90.00
_cell.angle_gamma   90.00
#
_symmetry.space_group_name_H-M   'P 1'
#
loop_
_entity.id
_entity.type
_entity.pdbx_description
1 polymer ?
#
loop_
_entity_poly.entity_id
_entity_poly.type
_entity_poly.pdbx_seq_one_letter_code
_entity_poly.pdbx_strand_id
1 'polypeptide(L)'
;MRRKEGIAKLEENWSLSEVAAELNENSDYKGKGIGKVSTENEDNDLFEFISHSHNPIETAVKAQEETLFPGSLRITQRRLKQCGFKNCVAAHKVFLTEEHKQRRVQFANEFLQGNEFWNNVVFSDEKTLQSSKNGRLRVFDPGIQDLKRITPCILPIVAAFRPANRDQLWESIENAWKELVDSYDMRTLIASMPRRLENIVASNGYAITY
;
A
#
# COMPACT_ATOMS: atom_id res chain seq x y z
N MET A 1 -33.08 -33.40 31.23
CA MET A 1 -33.84 -32.64 32.24
C MET A 1 -34.45 -31.37 31.66
N ARG A 2 -33.66 -30.41 31.15
CA ARG A 2 -34.12 -29.10 30.65
C ARG A 2 -35.32 -29.08 29.67
N ARG A 3 -35.46 -30.05 28.76
CA ARG A 3 -36.58 -30.08 27.80
C ARG A 3 -37.93 -30.40 28.46
N LYS A 4 -37.95 -31.25 29.49
CA LYS A 4 -39.18 -31.58 30.23
C LYS A 4 -39.60 -30.41 31.14
N GLU A 5 -38.62 -29.76 31.78
CA GLU A 5 -38.83 -28.55 32.59
C GLU A 5 -39.34 -27.37 31.76
N GLY A 6 -38.78 -27.17 30.56
CA GLY A 6 -39.26 -26.12 29.65
C GLY A 6 -40.69 -26.36 29.15
N ILE A 7 -41.08 -27.63 28.93
CA ILE A 7 -42.45 -27.97 28.52
C ILE A 7 -43.44 -27.73 29.66
N ALA A 8 -43.11 -28.15 30.89
CA ALA A 8 -43.97 -27.93 32.06
C ALA A 8 -44.23 -26.42 32.32
N LYS A 9 -43.22 -25.57 32.14
CA LYS A 9 -43.38 -24.12 32.30
C LYS A 9 -44.27 -23.49 31.22
N LEU A 10 -44.20 -23.99 29.99
CA LEU A 10 -45.12 -23.57 28.91
C LEU A 10 -46.55 -24.01 29.19
N GLU A 11 -46.75 -25.17 29.83
CA GLU A 11 -48.07 -25.63 30.30
C GLU A 11 -48.61 -24.77 31.47
N GLU A 12 -47.73 -24.11 32.23
CA GLU A 12 -48.06 -23.14 33.28
C GLU A 12 -48.22 -21.69 32.77
N ASN A 13 -48.57 -21.50 31.49
CA ASN A 13 -48.80 -20.19 30.85
C ASN A 13 -47.59 -19.24 30.77
N TRP A 14 -46.38 -19.73 31.00
CA TRP A 14 -45.19 -18.91 30.72
C TRP A 14 -45.05 -18.69 29.21
N SER A 15 -44.64 -17.48 28.83
CA SER A 15 -44.29 -17.21 27.44
C SER A 15 -42.98 -17.90 27.05
N LEU A 16 -42.85 -18.25 25.77
CA LEU A 16 -41.60 -18.80 25.22
C LEU A 16 -40.39 -17.90 25.50
N SER A 17 -40.58 -16.58 25.56
CA SER A 17 -39.54 -15.60 25.91
C SER A 17 -39.08 -15.70 27.35
N GLU A 18 -39.99 -15.92 28.30
CA GLU A 18 -39.66 -16.03 29.73
C GLU A 18 -38.93 -17.34 30.01
N VAL A 19 -39.40 -18.44 29.42
CA VAL A 19 -38.74 -19.76 29.53
C VAL A 19 -37.34 -19.72 28.92
N ALA A 20 -37.16 -19.02 27.78
CA ALA A 20 -35.85 -18.86 27.16
C ALA A 20 -34.89 -17.99 27.99
N ALA A 21 -35.37 -16.89 28.57
CA ALA A 21 -34.55 -16.01 29.41
C ALA A 21 -33.99 -16.74 30.64
N GLU A 22 -34.84 -17.51 31.34
CA GLU A 22 -34.43 -18.24 32.54
C GLU A 22 -33.47 -19.40 32.23
N LEU A 23 -33.65 -20.08 31.09
CA LEU A 23 -32.70 -21.10 30.65
C LEU A 23 -31.33 -20.51 30.26
N ASN A 24 -31.32 -19.24 29.81
CA ASN A 24 -30.10 -18.54 29.41
C ASN A 24 -29.35 -17.96 30.63
N GLU A 25 -30.05 -17.40 31.62
CA GLU A 25 -29.48 -16.96 32.90
C GLU A 25 -28.81 -18.12 33.66
N ASN A 26 -29.38 -19.32 33.59
CA ASN A 26 -28.82 -20.53 34.20
C ASN A 26 -27.76 -21.24 33.34
N SER A 27 -27.32 -20.65 32.23
CA SER A 27 -26.33 -21.24 31.32
C SER A 27 -24.92 -20.70 31.59
N ASP A 28 -24.19 -21.31 32.52
CA ASP A 28 -22.75 -21.03 32.74
C ASP A 28 -21.84 -21.67 31.66
N TYR A 29 -22.42 -22.07 30.53
CA TYR A 29 -21.74 -22.81 29.47
C TYR A 29 -21.03 -21.83 28.53
N LYS A 30 -19.79 -21.44 28.87
CA LYS A 30 -18.87 -20.85 27.89
C LYS A 30 -18.50 -21.92 26.88
N GLY A 31 -19.08 -21.87 25.69
CA GLY A 31 -18.71 -22.77 24.59
C GLY A 31 -17.18 -22.75 24.39
N LYS A 32 -16.52 -23.90 24.57
CA LYS A 32 -15.10 -24.04 24.28
C LYS A 32 -14.91 -23.82 22.78
N GLY A 33 -14.28 -22.70 22.42
CA GLY A 33 -13.95 -22.40 21.03
C GLY A 33 -13.12 -23.53 20.42
N ILE A 34 -13.24 -23.70 19.11
CA ILE A 34 -12.41 -24.64 18.34
C ILE A 34 -10.94 -24.27 18.56
N GLY A 35 -10.12 -25.27 18.90
CA GLY A 35 -8.69 -25.10 19.13
C GLY A 35 -7.97 -24.46 17.93
N LYS A 36 -6.83 -23.82 18.19
CA LYS A 36 -5.97 -23.28 17.14
C LYS A 36 -5.41 -24.42 16.28
N VAL A 37 -5.27 -24.18 14.97
CA VAL A 37 -4.69 -25.13 14.01
C VAL A 37 -3.18 -25.30 14.21
N SER A 38 -2.51 -24.25 14.70
CA SER A 38 -1.06 -24.26 14.97
C SER A 38 -0.75 -24.18 16.46
N THR A 39 0.39 -24.75 16.84
CA THR A 39 1.01 -24.67 18.16
C THR A 39 1.86 -23.41 18.30
N GLU A 40 2.27 -23.10 19.53
CA GLU A 40 3.14 -21.94 19.81
C GLU A 40 4.55 -22.12 19.23
N ASN A 41 5.07 -23.34 19.22
CA ASN A 41 6.38 -23.63 18.63
C ASN A 41 6.37 -23.41 17.11
N GLU A 42 5.32 -23.87 16.42
CA GLU A 42 5.17 -23.64 14.97
C GLU A 42 5.00 -22.15 14.63
N ASP A 43 4.33 -21.38 15.50
CA ASP A 43 4.22 -19.93 15.35
C ASP A 43 5.59 -19.24 15.58
N ASN A 44 6.44 -19.77 16.48
CA ASN A 44 7.80 -19.28 16.73
C ASN A 44 8.76 -19.61 15.59
N ASP A 45 8.67 -20.80 15.00
CA ASP A 45 9.49 -21.19 13.84
C ASP A 45 9.28 -20.24 12.66
N LEU A 46 8.02 -19.85 12.40
CA LEU A 46 7.67 -18.82 11.41
C LEU A 46 8.30 -17.46 11.74
N PHE A 47 8.30 -17.07 13.01
CA PHE A 47 8.89 -15.81 13.45
C PHE A 47 10.41 -15.83 13.29
N GLU A 48 11.08 -16.90 13.71
CA GLU A 48 12.53 -17.03 13.62
C GLU A 48 13.01 -17.05 12.17
N PHE A 49 12.32 -17.77 11.27
CA PHE A 49 12.66 -17.81 9.86
C PHE A 49 12.63 -16.41 9.23
N ILE A 50 11.57 -15.63 9.47
CA ILE A 50 11.45 -14.28 8.90
C ILE A 50 12.42 -13.30 9.56
N SER A 51 12.67 -13.42 10.87
CA SER A 51 13.55 -12.50 11.61
C SER A 51 15.04 -12.71 11.30
N HIS A 52 15.46 -13.96 11.09
CA HIS A 52 16.86 -14.32 10.87
C HIS A 52 17.22 -14.54 9.40
N SER A 53 16.25 -14.43 8.48
CA SER A 53 16.56 -14.48 7.06
C SER A 53 17.47 -13.31 6.67
N HIS A 54 18.56 -13.62 5.98
CA HIS A 54 19.45 -12.63 5.36
C HIS A 54 18.72 -11.75 4.32
N ASN A 55 17.52 -12.14 3.89
CA ASN A 55 16.65 -11.38 2.99
C ASN A 55 15.46 -10.76 3.77
N PRO A 56 15.43 -9.43 3.99
CA PRO A 56 14.36 -8.75 4.74
C PRO A 56 13.01 -8.66 3.97
N ILE A 57 12.83 -9.46 2.92
CA ILE A 57 11.68 -9.44 2.00
C ILE A 57 11.10 -10.86 1.82
N GLU A 58 11.41 -11.81 2.70
CA GLU A 58 10.90 -13.17 2.54
C GLU A 58 9.37 -13.23 2.65
N THR A 59 8.77 -14.06 1.79
CA THR A 59 7.31 -14.13 1.67
C THR A 59 6.72 -15.11 2.68
N ALA A 60 5.46 -14.87 3.06
CA ALA A 60 4.72 -15.80 3.90
C ALA A 60 4.57 -17.21 3.27
N VAL A 61 4.66 -17.32 1.93
CA VAL A 61 4.65 -18.61 1.23
C VAL A 61 5.93 -19.37 1.52
N LYS A 62 7.08 -18.73 1.33
CA LYS A 62 8.38 -19.37 1.60
C LYS A 62 8.55 -19.73 3.07
N ALA A 63 8.12 -18.85 3.98
CA ALA A 63 8.11 -19.16 5.41
C ALA A 63 7.24 -20.39 5.71
N GLN A 64 6.06 -20.51 5.10
CA GLN A 64 5.17 -21.67 5.28
C GLN A 64 5.81 -22.97 4.77
N GLU A 65 6.46 -22.94 3.61
CA GLU A 65 7.10 -24.09 2.98
C GLU A 65 8.32 -24.57 3.77
N GLU A 66 9.19 -23.64 4.19
CA GLU A 66 10.43 -23.96 4.90
C GLU A 66 10.19 -24.43 6.33
N THR A 67 9.21 -23.84 7.03
CA THR A 67 8.87 -24.27 8.40
C THR A 67 7.83 -25.40 8.43
N LEU A 68 7.41 -25.92 7.26
CA LEU A 68 6.40 -26.98 7.12
C LEU A 68 5.11 -26.70 7.94
N PHE A 69 4.65 -25.44 7.93
CA PHE A 69 3.59 -24.99 8.81
C PHE A 69 2.24 -25.69 8.49
N PRO A 70 1.51 -26.24 9.49
CA PRO A 70 0.37 -27.15 9.26
C PRO A 70 -0.93 -26.45 8.83
N GLY A 71 -0.94 -25.12 8.78
CA GLY A 71 -2.11 -24.33 8.35
C GLY A 71 -2.03 -23.91 6.89
N SER A 72 -3.15 -23.38 6.36
CA SER A 72 -3.13 -22.70 5.05
C SER A 72 -2.35 -21.39 5.11
N LEU A 73 -1.95 -20.86 3.94
CA LEU A 73 -1.25 -19.58 3.81
C LEU A 73 -1.96 -18.42 4.54
N ARG A 74 -3.30 -18.43 4.56
CA ARG A 74 -4.12 -17.45 5.28
C ARG A 74 -3.89 -17.51 6.80
N ILE A 75 -3.71 -18.71 7.34
CA ILE A 75 -3.40 -18.91 8.76
C ILE A 75 -1.97 -18.42 9.02
N THR A 76 -0.99 -18.79 8.19
CA THR A 76 0.40 -18.31 8.27
C THR A 76 0.47 -16.78 8.30
N GLN A 77 -0.18 -16.10 7.34
CA GLN A 77 -0.25 -14.64 7.30
C GLN A 77 -0.88 -14.04 8.57
N ARG A 78 -1.92 -14.69 9.11
CA ARG A 78 -2.55 -14.25 10.36
C ARG A 78 -1.60 -14.39 11.55
N ARG A 79 -0.79 -15.46 11.61
CA ARG A 79 0.21 -15.66 12.67
C ARG A 79 1.32 -14.65 12.61
N LEU A 80 1.90 -14.45 11.43
CA LEU A 80 2.92 -13.42 11.21
C LEU A 80 2.41 -12.03 11.62
N LYS A 81 1.15 -11.71 11.30
CA LYS A 81 0.52 -10.47 11.73
C LYS A 81 0.34 -10.37 13.25
N GLN A 82 0.01 -11.49 13.92
CA GLN A 82 -0.06 -11.54 15.38
C GLN A 82 1.31 -11.34 16.04
N CYS A 83 2.38 -11.82 15.40
CA CYS A 83 3.77 -11.58 15.82
C CYS A 83 4.29 -10.17 15.45
N GLY A 84 3.44 -9.29 14.90
CA GLY A 84 3.79 -7.89 14.63
C GLY A 84 4.30 -7.60 13.21
N PHE A 85 4.42 -8.61 12.34
CA PHE A 85 4.82 -8.38 10.95
C PHE A 85 3.70 -7.72 10.15
N LYS A 86 4.09 -6.77 9.28
CA LYS A 86 3.18 -6.09 8.36
C LYS A 86 3.35 -6.66 6.97
N ASN A 87 2.24 -7.02 6.34
CA ASN A 87 2.23 -7.35 4.93
C ASN A 87 2.31 -6.04 4.13
N CYS A 88 3.49 -5.75 3.59
CA CYS A 88 3.78 -4.52 2.85
C CYS A 88 4.11 -4.85 1.40
N VAL A 89 3.79 -3.93 0.49
CA VAL A 89 4.18 -4.03 -0.91
C VAL A 89 5.64 -3.61 -1.04
N ALA A 90 6.50 -4.51 -1.54
CA ALA A 90 7.87 -4.18 -1.86
C ALA A 90 7.91 -3.10 -2.96
N ALA A 91 8.60 -1.99 -2.71
CA ALA A 91 8.73 -0.93 -3.69
C ALA A 91 9.64 -1.42 -4.83
N HIS A 92 9.10 -1.56 -6.05
CA HIS A 92 9.98 -1.71 -7.22
C HIS A 92 10.69 -0.36 -7.42
N LYS A 93 12.00 -0.39 -7.29
CA LYS A 93 12.84 0.79 -7.51
C LYS A 93 13.63 0.47 -8.76
N VAL A 94 13.74 1.44 -9.66
CA VAL A 94 14.67 1.29 -10.78
C VAL A 94 16.02 0.92 -10.18
N PHE A 95 16.58 -0.19 -10.65
CA PHE A 95 17.85 -0.65 -10.14
C PHE A 95 18.91 0.41 -10.46
N LEU A 96 19.47 1.00 -9.41
CA LEU A 96 20.55 1.97 -9.53
C LEU A 96 21.88 1.21 -9.39
N THR A 97 22.66 1.19 -10.45
CA THR A 97 24.05 0.75 -10.41
C THR A 97 24.85 1.68 -9.48
N GLU A 98 25.99 1.23 -8.98
CA GLU A 98 26.88 2.10 -8.19
C GLU A 98 27.29 3.35 -8.97
N GLU A 99 27.50 3.22 -10.28
CA GLU A 99 27.79 4.35 -11.15
C GLU A 99 26.63 5.36 -11.19
N HIS A 100 25.37 4.90 -11.24
CA HIS A 100 24.20 5.79 -11.16
C HIS A 100 24.16 6.55 -9.84
N LYS A 101 24.44 5.86 -8.72
CA LYS A 101 24.44 6.48 -7.39
C LYS A 101 25.53 7.55 -7.30
N GLN A 102 26.73 7.25 -7.78
CA GLN A 102 27.85 8.19 -7.83
C GLN A 102 27.51 9.42 -8.68
N ARG A 103 27.00 9.22 -9.91
CA ARG A 103 26.57 10.32 -10.78
C ARG A 103 25.49 11.18 -10.14
N ARG A 104 24.53 10.58 -9.43
CA ARG A 104 23.48 11.31 -8.71
C ARG A 104 24.05 12.16 -7.56
N VAL A 105 24.97 11.61 -6.77
CA VAL A 105 25.62 12.35 -5.66
C VAL A 105 26.50 13.47 -6.21
N GLN A 106 27.27 13.20 -7.27
CA GLN A 106 28.08 14.21 -7.94
C GLN A 106 27.21 15.38 -8.41
N PHE A 107 26.16 15.10 -9.16
CA PHE A 107 25.20 16.10 -9.61
C PHE A 107 24.59 16.88 -8.43
N ALA A 108 24.18 16.18 -7.37
CA ALA A 108 23.59 16.85 -6.21
C ALA A 108 24.57 17.81 -5.54
N ASN A 109 25.83 17.42 -5.38
CA ASN A 109 26.86 18.28 -4.77
C ASN A 109 27.21 19.49 -5.66
N GLU A 110 27.27 19.31 -6.98
CA GLU A 110 27.56 20.39 -7.93
C GLU A 110 26.50 21.49 -7.90
N PHE A 111 25.22 21.13 -7.76
CA PHE A 111 24.11 22.07 -7.88
C PHE A 111 23.40 22.41 -6.55
N LEU A 112 23.92 21.96 -5.41
CA LEU A 112 23.32 22.20 -4.10
C LEU A 112 23.29 23.69 -3.70
N GLN A 113 24.28 24.46 -4.14
CA GLN A 113 24.41 25.89 -3.84
C GLN A 113 23.72 26.79 -4.89
N GLY A 114 23.22 26.21 -5.98
CA GLY A 114 22.69 26.94 -7.14
C GLY A 114 21.25 27.42 -6.99
N ASN A 115 20.87 28.07 -5.87
CA ASN A 115 19.47 28.49 -5.67
C ASN A 115 18.97 29.43 -6.79
N GLU A 116 19.81 30.34 -7.28
CA GLU A 116 19.45 31.22 -8.41
C GLU A 116 19.55 30.52 -9.77
N PHE A 117 20.37 29.48 -9.88
CA PHE A 117 20.51 28.71 -11.12
C PHE A 117 19.18 28.07 -11.51
N TRP A 118 18.45 27.47 -10.56
CA TRP A 118 17.20 26.77 -10.82
C TRP A 118 16.08 27.66 -11.40
N ASN A 119 16.10 28.96 -11.12
CA ASN A 119 15.13 29.90 -11.69
C ASN A 119 15.30 30.09 -13.21
N ASN A 120 16.47 29.73 -13.74
CA ASN A 120 16.81 29.84 -15.17
C ASN A 120 16.78 28.48 -15.89
N VAL A 121 16.35 27.42 -15.21
CA VAL A 121 16.27 26.06 -15.78
C VAL A 121 14.86 25.80 -16.29
N VAL A 122 14.76 25.41 -17.56
CA VAL A 122 13.52 24.91 -18.16
C VAL A 122 13.55 23.39 -18.16
N PHE A 123 12.59 22.77 -17.47
CA PHE A 123 12.44 21.33 -17.42
C PHE A 123 11.47 20.85 -18.52
N SER A 124 11.82 19.76 -19.19
CA SER A 124 10.99 19.11 -20.21
C SER A 124 11.00 17.60 -20.04
N ASP A 125 9.87 16.94 -20.32
CA ASP A 125 9.73 15.49 -20.33
C ASP A 125 8.57 15.07 -21.24
N GLU A 126 8.57 13.80 -21.63
CA GLU A 126 7.56 13.22 -22.50
C GLU A 126 6.61 12.32 -21.71
N LYS A 127 5.30 12.53 -21.88
CA LYS A 127 4.28 11.66 -21.28
C LYS A 127 3.24 11.23 -22.30
N THR A 128 3.01 9.93 -22.39
CA THR A 128 1.90 9.38 -23.17
C THR A 128 0.58 9.48 -22.40
N LEU A 129 -0.43 10.08 -23.02
CA LEU A 129 -1.80 10.22 -22.51
C LEU A 129 -2.77 9.44 -23.41
N GLN A 130 -3.73 8.71 -22.83
CA GLN A 130 -4.67 7.86 -23.55
C GLN A 130 -6.08 7.96 -22.94
N SER A 131 -7.12 7.99 -23.79
CA SER A 131 -8.51 8.23 -23.37
C SER A 131 -9.34 6.95 -23.16
N SER A 132 -9.08 5.90 -23.93
CA SER A 132 -9.80 4.62 -23.84
C SER A 132 -8.97 3.54 -23.16
N LYS A 133 -9.57 2.83 -22.21
CA LYS A 133 -9.03 1.59 -21.66
C LYS A 133 -9.01 0.52 -22.76
N ASN A 134 -7.86 0.22 -23.34
CA ASN A 134 -7.50 -1.19 -23.28
C ASN A 134 -7.40 -1.47 -21.78
N GLY A 135 -8.31 -2.31 -21.26
CA GLY A 135 -8.55 -2.53 -19.83
C GLY A 135 -7.28 -2.45 -18.98
N ARG A 136 -7.37 -1.95 -17.74
CA ARG A 136 -6.26 -2.01 -16.78
C ARG A 136 -5.61 -3.39 -16.87
N LEU A 137 -4.43 -3.48 -17.48
CA LEU A 137 -3.52 -4.58 -17.25
C LEU A 137 -3.15 -4.47 -15.77
N ARG A 138 -3.59 -5.44 -14.97
CA ARG A 138 -3.08 -5.60 -13.61
C ARG A 138 -1.73 -6.30 -13.76
N VAL A 139 -0.67 -5.57 -13.53
CA VAL A 139 0.71 -6.05 -13.57
C VAL A 139 1.44 -5.48 -12.35
N PHE A 140 2.44 -6.21 -11.87
CA PHE A 140 3.31 -5.77 -10.78
C PHE A 140 4.30 -4.74 -11.34
N ASP A 141 4.14 -3.47 -10.97
CA ASP A 141 5.00 -2.36 -11.42
C ASP A 141 4.96 -1.21 -10.40
N PRO A 142 6.07 -0.49 -10.11
CA PRO A 142 6.11 0.49 -9.06
C PRO A 142 5.80 1.89 -9.55
N GLY A 143 5.32 2.68 -8.61
CA GLY A 143 5.35 4.13 -8.73
C GLY A 143 6.76 4.67 -8.92
N ILE A 144 7.16 4.87 -10.17
CA ILE A 144 8.10 5.92 -10.56
C ILE A 144 7.35 7.26 -10.41
N GLN A 145 7.88 8.18 -9.61
CA GLN A 145 7.37 9.54 -9.46
C GLN A 145 8.42 10.57 -9.92
N ASP A 146 9.15 10.29 -10.99
CA ASP A 146 9.89 11.35 -11.67
C ASP A 146 8.86 12.16 -12.49
N LEU A 147 8.71 13.45 -12.12
CA LEU A 147 7.78 14.49 -12.63
C LEU A 147 6.31 14.54 -12.14
N LYS A 148 5.97 13.81 -11.07
CA LYS A 148 4.60 13.76 -10.52
C LYS A 148 4.18 14.91 -9.59
N ARG A 149 4.34 16.17 -10.00
CA ARG A 149 3.54 17.24 -9.39
C ARG A 149 2.56 17.90 -10.37
N ILE A 150 2.90 17.94 -11.66
CA ILE A 150 2.00 18.46 -12.70
C ILE A 150 1.05 17.36 -13.21
N THR A 151 1.58 16.16 -13.44
CA THR A 151 0.80 15.03 -14.00
C THR A 151 -0.39 14.57 -13.14
N PRO A 152 -0.31 14.55 -11.78
CA PRO A 152 -1.44 14.23 -10.92
C PRO A 152 -2.57 15.27 -10.95
N CYS A 153 -2.32 16.48 -11.45
CA CYS A 153 -3.34 17.52 -11.58
C CYS A 153 -4.08 17.39 -12.92
N ILE A 154 -3.37 17.09 -14.00
CA ILE A 154 -3.95 16.99 -15.35
C ILE A 154 -4.71 15.67 -15.56
N LEU A 155 -4.19 14.55 -15.07
CA LEU A 155 -4.77 13.23 -15.31
C LEU A 155 -6.21 13.06 -14.75
N PRO A 156 -6.54 13.53 -13.54
CA PRO A 156 -7.92 13.49 -13.03
C PRO A 156 -8.89 14.32 -13.87
N ILE A 157 -8.46 15.51 -14.33
CA ILE A 157 -9.27 16.40 -15.18
C ILE A 157 -9.56 15.74 -16.53
N VAL A 158 -8.52 15.22 -17.19
CA VAL A 158 -8.65 14.50 -18.47
C VAL A 158 -9.50 13.22 -18.31
N ALA A 159 -9.33 12.48 -17.20
CA ALA A 159 -10.11 11.28 -16.92
C ALA A 159 -11.60 11.58 -16.63
N ALA A 160 -11.91 12.73 -16.05
CA ALA A 160 -13.28 13.19 -15.84
C ALA A 160 -13.99 13.53 -17.16
N PHE A 161 -13.25 14.10 -18.13
CA PHE A 161 -13.80 14.54 -19.42
C PHE A 161 -14.12 13.38 -20.39
N ARG A 162 -13.50 12.20 -20.23
CA ARG A 162 -13.70 10.99 -21.07
C ARG A 162 -13.73 11.27 -22.60
N PRO A 163 -12.65 11.83 -23.16
CA PRO A 163 -12.63 12.21 -24.57
C PRO A 163 -12.78 10.99 -25.50
N ALA A 164 -13.72 11.09 -26.45
CA ALA A 164 -14.05 9.98 -27.34
C ALA A 164 -13.11 9.87 -28.55
N ASN A 165 -12.37 10.93 -28.87
CA ASN A 165 -11.44 10.99 -29.99
C ASN A 165 -10.18 11.81 -29.63
N ARG A 166 -9.19 11.77 -30.53
CA ARG A 166 -7.91 12.45 -30.35
C ARG A 166 -8.05 13.96 -30.14
N ASP A 167 -8.95 14.59 -30.88
CA ASP A 167 -9.07 16.05 -30.85
C ASP A 167 -9.73 16.51 -29.54
N GLN A 168 -10.74 15.78 -29.05
CA GLN A 168 -11.30 15.98 -27.72
C GLN A 168 -10.29 15.69 -26.61
N LEU A 169 -9.40 14.71 -26.79
CA LEU A 169 -8.32 14.41 -25.85
C LEU A 169 -7.35 15.59 -25.79
N TRP A 170 -6.96 16.13 -26.94
CA TRP A 170 -6.10 17.30 -27.02
C TRP A 170 -6.74 18.51 -26.32
N GLU A 171 -7.99 18.83 -26.63
CA GLU A 171 -8.72 19.95 -26.01
C GLU A 171 -8.79 19.79 -24.48
N SER A 172 -9.03 18.57 -23.99
CA SER A 172 -9.05 18.30 -22.54
C SER A 172 -7.69 18.52 -21.87
N ILE A 173 -6.60 18.16 -22.56
CA ILE A 173 -5.23 18.36 -22.06
C ILE A 173 -4.91 19.85 -22.04
N GLU A 174 -5.24 20.56 -23.11
CA GLU A 174 -5.00 22.00 -23.23
C GLU A 174 -5.75 22.78 -22.15
N ASN A 175 -7.02 22.44 -21.91
CA ASN A 175 -7.82 23.08 -20.86
C ASN A 175 -7.29 22.77 -19.46
N ALA A 176 -6.94 21.50 -19.19
CA ALA A 176 -6.33 21.11 -17.91
C ALA A 176 -4.97 21.80 -17.68
N TRP A 177 -4.20 22.03 -18.74
CA TRP A 177 -2.94 22.77 -18.65
C TRP A 177 -3.17 24.25 -18.31
N LYS A 178 -4.16 24.90 -18.94
CA LYS A 178 -4.55 26.28 -18.62
C LYS A 178 -4.99 26.41 -17.17
N GLU A 179 -5.90 25.53 -16.72
CA GLU A 179 -6.36 25.51 -15.33
C GLU A 179 -5.21 25.26 -14.34
N LEU A 180 -4.26 24.39 -14.69
CA LEU A 180 -3.09 24.14 -13.86
C LEU A 180 -2.21 25.39 -13.73
N VAL A 181 -1.93 26.08 -14.84
CA VAL A 181 -1.12 27.31 -14.83
C VAL A 181 -1.79 28.39 -13.98
N ASP A 182 -3.12 28.47 -14.01
CA ASP A 182 -3.88 29.44 -13.24
C ASP A 182 -3.96 29.08 -11.74
N SER A 183 -4.03 27.79 -11.40
CA SER A 183 -4.26 27.32 -10.02
C SER A 183 -3.00 26.93 -9.25
N TYR A 184 -1.91 26.58 -9.95
CA TYR A 184 -0.71 26.03 -9.34
C TYR A 184 0.53 26.86 -9.65
N ASP A 185 1.15 27.38 -8.59
CA ASP A 185 2.44 28.07 -8.73
C ASP A 185 3.57 27.07 -9.00
N MET A 186 3.96 26.96 -10.27
CA MET A 186 5.07 26.11 -10.72
C MET A 186 6.42 26.50 -10.08
N ARG A 187 6.58 27.72 -9.55
CA ARG A 187 7.80 28.12 -8.83
C ARG A 187 8.02 27.29 -7.57
N THR A 188 6.96 26.74 -6.99
CA THR A 188 7.07 25.82 -5.85
C THR A 188 7.76 24.50 -6.20
N LEU A 189 7.82 24.12 -7.48
CA LEU A 189 8.63 23.00 -7.97
C LEU A 189 10.11 23.36 -8.00
N ILE A 190 10.41 24.51 -8.59
CA ILE A 190 11.77 25.04 -8.72
C ILE A 190 12.38 25.24 -7.32
N ALA A 191 11.64 25.88 -6.42
CA ALA A 191 12.05 26.10 -5.03
C ALA A 191 12.27 24.80 -4.24
N SER A 192 11.73 23.67 -4.70
CA SER A 192 11.94 22.37 -4.04
C SER A 192 13.23 21.66 -4.46
N MET A 193 13.91 22.12 -5.51
CA MET A 193 15.10 21.45 -6.07
C MET A 193 16.25 21.28 -5.06
N PRO A 194 16.65 22.29 -4.27
CA PRO A 194 17.74 22.14 -3.31
C PRO A 194 17.47 21.02 -2.30
N ARG A 195 16.27 21.00 -1.71
CA ARG A 195 15.83 19.94 -0.78
C ARG A 195 15.88 18.55 -1.41
N ARG A 196 15.55 18.42 -2.70
CA ARG A 196 15.63 17.13 -3.41
C ARG A 196 17.07 16.67 -3.55
N LEU A 197 18.01 17.59 -3.84
CA LEU A 197 19.43 17.27 -3.91
C LEU A 197 20.00 16.89 -2.54
N GLU A 198 19.64 17.60 -1.47
CA GLU A 198 20.01 17.24 -0.10
C GLU A 198 19.58 15.81 0.24
N ASN A 199 18.35 15.43 -0.11
CA ASN A 199 17.86 14.06 0.09
C ASN A 199 18.68 13.04 -0.72
N ILE A 200 19.13 13.37 -1.94
CA ILE A 200 19.99 12.49 -2.75
C ILE A 200 21.32 12.25 -2.03
N VAL A 201 21.96 13.31 -1.53
CA VAL A 201 23.22 13.22 -0.79
C VAL A 201 23.04 12.42 0.50
N ALA A 202 22.02 12.74 1.30
CA ALA A 202 21.70 12.01 2.54
C ALA A 202 21.40 10.53 2.29
N SER A 203 20.85 10.19 1.13
CA SER A 203 20.60 8.81 0.72
C SER A 203 21.77 8.14 0.03
N ASN A 204 22.96 8.75 -0.07
CA ASN A 204 24.11 8.23 -0.82
C ASN A 204 23.77 7.84 -2.28
N GLY A 205 22.95 8.64 -2.95
CA GLY A 205 22.58 8.43 -4.36
C GLY A 205 21.48 7.40 -4.59
N TYR A 206 20.94 6.79 -3.53
CA TYR A 206 19.79 5.90 -3.63
C TYR A 206 18.51 6.66 -4.04
N ALA A 207 17.45 5.89 -4.32
CA ALA A 207 16.16 6.46 -4.66
C ALA A 207 15.55 7.20 -3.46
N ILE A 208 15.06 8.43 -3.70
CA ILE A 208 14.45 9.31 -2.71
C ILE A 208 12.95 9.51 -2.97
N THR A 209 12.25 9.99 -1.96
CA THR A 209 10.90 10.57 -2.10
C THR A 209 11.02 12.08 -2.30
N TYR A 210 10.34 12.60 -3.33
CA TYR A 210 10.44 13.99 -3.83
C TYR A 210 9.33 14.93 -3.34
#